data_AF-A0A4Y9XV80-F1
#
_entry.id   AF-A0A4Y9XV80-F1
#
_cell.length_a   1.000
_cell.length_b   1.000
_cell.length_c   1.000
_cell.angle_alpha   90.00
_cell.angle_beta   90.00
_cell.angle_gamma   90.00
#
_symmetry.space_group_name_H-M   'P 1'
#
loop_
_entity.id
_entity.type
_entity.pdbx_description
1 polymer ?
#
loop_
_entity_poly.entity_id
_entity_poly.type
_entity_poly.pdbx_seq_one_letter_code
_entity_poly.pdbx_strand_id
1 'polypeptide(L)'
;KILGEQRDKDADDEGNRNTQTVGILIKGRPGSVGGLAGGAEVRGGEDDMEKWKRLLVDHKELAEKVQNLLTLTLAPTVPASLRNIPTKYNLIARLWAHAFHRLLESLRQAASPPNNSHVALEYLQEFIYYAYTFYCALLEERNLSGFRSGWVGALGDLSR
;
A
#
# COMPACT_ATOMS: atom_id res chain seq x y z
N LYS A 1 -38.39 48.52 27.33
CA LYS A 1 -39.34 47.55 27.94
C LYS A 1 -38.65 46.19 27.85
N ILE A 2 -37.86 45.80 28.86
CA ILE A 2 -38.28 45.19 30.15
C ILE A 2 -38.91 43.82 29.82
N LEU A 3 -38.46 42.64 30.26
CA LEU A 3 -37.84 42.14 31.50
C LEU A 3 -37.34 40.70 31.13
N GLY A 4 -36.32 40.05 31.65
CA GLY A 4 -35.56 40.17 32.89
C GLY A 4 -35.17 38.73 33.27
N GLU A 5 -33.88 38.51 33.47
CA GLU A 5 -33.30 37.32 34.10
C GLU A 5 -33.93 37.04 35.47
N GLN A 6 -34.01 35.76 35.84
CA GLN A 6 -33.63 35.21 37.15
C GLN A 6 -34.29 33.84 37.38
N ARG A 7 -33.47 32.80 37.52
CA ARG A 7 -33.41 32.02 38.76
C ARG A 7 -32.26 31.00 38.74
N ASP A 8 -31.23 31.34 39.51
CA ASP A 8 -30.34 30.39 40.16
C ASP A 8 -31.15 29.42 41.05
N LYS A 9 -30.73 28.16 41.08
CA LYS A 9 -30.46 27.48 42.35
C LYS A 9 -29.77 26.13 42.15
N ASP A 10 -28.56 26.06 42.67
CA ASP A 10 -27.81 24.85 42.96
C ASP A 10 -28.57 23.91 43.91
N ALA A 11 -28.37 22.61 43.73
CA ALA A 11 -28.49 21.60 44.77
C ALA A 11 -27.63 20.40 44.38
N ASP A 12 -26.41 20.38 44.91
CA ASP A 12 -25.60 19.17 45.11
C ASP A 12 -26.37 18.20 46.03
N ASP A 13 -26.43 16.92 45.66
CA ASP A 13 -26.61 15.83 46.64
C ASP A 13 -25.88 14.57 46.17
N GLU A 14 -24.78 14.30 46.87
CA GLU A 14 -24.03 13.07 46.84
C GLU A 14 -24.79 11.96 47.57
N GLY A 15 -24.79 10.76 47.01
CA GLY A 15 -24.82 9.54 47.83
C GLY A 15 -25.86 8.51 47.42
N ASN A 16 -25.43 7.50 46.67
CA ASN A 16 -25.52 6.16 47.24
C ASN A 16 -24.42 5.25 46.71
N ARG A 17 -23.61 4.78 47.66
CA ARG A 17 -22.60 3.75 47.52
C ARG A 17 -23.32 2.44 47.25
N ASN A 18 -22.90 1.68 46.24
CA ASN A 18 -22.96 0.23 46.38
C ASN A 18 -21.65 -0.41 45.93
N THR A 19 -20.87 -0.71 46.96
CA THR A 19 -19.70 -1.56 46.96
C THR A 19 -20.12 -3.02 46.78
N GLN A 20 -19.63 -3.69 45.74
CA GLN A 20 -19.45 -5.13 45.78
C GLN A 20 -18.01 -5.47 45.42
N THR A 21 -17.22 -5.64 46.48
CA THR A 21 -15.88 -6.20 46.48
C THR A 21 -15.98 -7.65 46.93
N VAL A 22 -15.84 -8.61 46.02
CA VAL A 22 -15.53 -10.02 46.32
C VAL A 22 -14.92 -10.60 45.03
N GLY A 23 -13.74 -11.19 44.93
CA GLY A 23 -12.62 -11.41 45.84
C GLY A 23 -11.41 -11.81 44.97
N ILE A 24 -10.22 -11.39 45.38
CA ILE A 24 -8.96 -11.72 44.71
C ILE A 24 -8.67 -13.21 44.95
N LEU A 25 -8.70 -14.03 43.90
CA LEU A 25 -8.19 -15.39 43.93
C LEU A 25 -6.82 -15.44 43.25
N ILE A 26 -5.77 -15.08 44.00
CA ILE A 26 -4.41 -15.48 43.68
C ILE A 26 -4.30 -16.99 43.98
N LYS A 27 -4.25 -17.82 42.94
CA LYS A 27 -3.78 -19.20 43.05
C LYS A 27 -2.52 -19.36 42.22
N GLY A 28 -1.42 -19.63 42.93
CA GLY A 28 -0.10 -19.82 42.38
C GLY A 28 0.03 -21.03 41.46
N ARG A 29 1.02 -20.88 40.58
CA ARG A 29 1.65 -21.81 39.61
C ARG A 29 1.87 -23.25 40.14
N PRO A 30 1.90 -24.26 39.25
CA PRO A 30 3.13 -24.64 38.52
C PRO A 30 2.83 -24.91 37.01
N GLY A 31 3.66 -24.53 36.04
CA GLY A 31 4.87 -25.28 35.65
C GLY A 31 4.58 -26.20 34.43
N SER A 32 5.25 -25.94 33.31
CA SER A 32 5.48 -26.84 32.15
C SER A 32 4.34 -27.08 31.14
N VAL A 33 4.36 -26.37 30.00
CA VAL A 33 4.95 -26.73 28.69
C VAL A 33 4.60 -25.56 27.74
N GLY A 34 5.51 -24.81 27.13
CA GLY A 34 6.68 -25.27 26.41
C GLY A 34 6.30 -25.59 24.96
N GLY A 35 5.87 -24.58 24.19
CA GLY A 35 5.94 -24.59 22.72
C GLY A 35 4.66 -24.93 21.95
N LEU A 36 3.82 -23.93 21.64
CA LEU A 36 2.88 -23.99 20.51
C LEU A 36 2.61 -22.62 19.82
N ALA A 37 3.20 -21.51 20.29
CA ALA A 37 2.98 -20.20 19.68
C ALA A 37 3.68 -20.02 18.31
N GLY A 38 4.72 -20.80 18.02
CA GLY A 38 5.52 -20.64 16.79
C GLY A 38 4.82 -21.06 15.50
N GLY A 39 3.72 -21.81 15.56
CA GLY A 39 3.01 -22.26 14.36
C GLY A 39 2.11 -21.19 13.72
N ALA A 40 1.51 -20.31 14.52
CA ALA A 40 0.57 -19.31 14.01
C ALA A 40 1.28 -18.12 13.36
N GLU A 41 2.38 -17.66 13.94
CA GLU A 41 3.19 -16.55 13.39
C GLU A 41 3.91 -16.95 12.09
N VAL A 42 4.44 -18.18 12.01
CA VAL A 42 5.07 -18.70 10.80
C VAL A 42 4.07 -18.82 9.66
N ARG A 43 2.88 -19.36 9.94
CA ARG A 43 1.80 -19.48 8.93
C ARG A 43 1.30 -18.12 8.44
N GLY A 44 1.15 -17.14 9.34
CA GLY A 44 0.79 -15.77 8.95
C GLY A 44 1.83 -15.11 8.05
N GLY A 45 3.12 -15.36 8.31
CA GLY A 45 4.20 -14.89 7.44
C GLY A 45 4.25 -15.57 6.06
N GLU A 46 3.93 -16.87 6.00
CA GLU A 46 3.81 -17.61 4.74
C GLU A 46 2.63 -17.11 3.89
N ASP A 47 1.47 -16.88 4.51
CA ASP A 47 0.29 -16.34 3.82
C ASP A 47 0.55 -14.92 3.28
N ASP A 48 1.24 -14.07 4.06
CA ASP A 48 1.67 -12.73 3.63
C ASP A 48 2.69 -12.80 2.49
N MET A 49 3.65 -13.73 2.55
CA MET A 49 4.63 -13.94 1.49
C MET A 49 3.93 -14.30 0.17
N GLU A 50 3.02 -15.27 0.20
CA GLU A 50 2.29 -15.70 -1.00
C GLU A 50 1.45 -14.56 -1.58
N LYS A 51 0.79 -13.78 -0.71
CA LYS A 51 0.02 -12.60 -1.10
C LYS A 51 0.89 -11.57 -1.83
N TRP A 52 2.02 -11.16 -1.24
CA TRP A 52 2.89 -10.14 -1.85
C TRP A 52 3.54 -10.63 -3.12
N LYS A 53 3.97 -11.90 -3.14
CA LYS A 53 4.49 -12.55 -4.35
C LYS A 53 3.47 -12.49 -5.49
N ARG A 54 2.22 -12.86 -5.23
CA ARG A 54 1.17 -12.83 -6.25
C ARG A 54 0.92 -11.42 -6.76
N LEU A 55 0.77 -10.45 -5.87
CA LEU A 55 0.58 -9.05 -6.26
C LEU A 55 1.74 -8.53 -7.11
N LEU A 56 2.97 -8.85 -6.73
CA LEU A 56 4.15 -8.47 -7.50
C LEU A 56 4.13 -9.08 -8.91
N VAL A 57 3.79 -10.36 -9.05
CA VAL A 57 3.65 -11.01 -10.37
C VAL A 57 2.58 -10.31 -11.22
N ASP A 58 1.38 -10.10 -10.67
CA ASP A 58 0.26 -9.48 -11.37
C ASP A 58 0.62 -8.05 -11.85
N HIS A 59 1.33 -7.29 -11.01
CA HIS A 59 1.75 -5.93 -11.33
C HIS A 59 2.87 -5.88 -12.39
N LYS A 60 3.84 -6.80 -12.34
CA LYS A 60 4.87 -6.94 -13.39
C LYS A 60 4.22 -7.31 -14.73
N GLU A 61 3.29 -8.27 -14.74
CA GLU A 61 2.57 -8.67 -15.96
C GLU A 61 1.75 -7.51 -16.54
N LEU A 62 1.10 -6.72 -15.69
CA LEU A 62 0.38 -5.52 -16.13
C LEU A 62 1.33 -4.49 -16.78
N ALA A 63 2.49 -4.25 -16.17
CA ALA A 63 3.48 -3.31 -16.71
C ALA A 63 3.98 -3.78 -18.10
N GLU A 64 4.30 -5.06 -18.25
CA GLU A 64 4.71 -5.67 -19.52
C GLU A 64 3.62 -5.57 -20.59
N LYS A 65 2.35 -5.83 -20.24
CA LYS A 65 1.21 -5.69 -21.18
C LYS A 65 1.08 -4.26 -21.68
N VAL A 66 1.22 -3.27 -20.79
CA VAL A 66 1.16 -1.86 -21.20
C VAL A 66 2.37 -1.45 -22.03
N GLN A 67 3.59 -1.91 -21.69
CA GLN A 67 4.78 -1.69 -22.51
C GLN A 67 4.59 -2.27 -23.91
N ASN A 68 4.12 -3.52 -24.03
CA ASN A 68 3.84 -4.15 -25.32
C ASN A 68 2.80 -3.35 -26.12
N LEU A 69 1.73 -2.89 -25.47
CA LEU A 69 0.74 -2.03 -26.11
C LEU A 69 1.36 -0.72 -26.63
N LEU A 70 2.22 -0.08 -25.84
CA LEU A 70 2.93 1.14 -26.25
C LEU A 70 3.84 0.86 -27.47
N THR A 71 4.64 -0.20 -27.43
CA THR A 71 5.54 -0.59 -28.51
C THR A 71 4.78 -0.86 -29.80
N LEU A 72 3.67 -1.62 -29.73
CA LEU A 72 2.83 -1.94 -30.89
C LEU A 72 2.14 -0.70 -31.47
N THR A 73 1.57 0.14 -30.61
CA THR A 73 0.83 1.34 -31.06
C THR A 73 1.74 2.44 -31.57
N LEU A 74 3.01 2.47 -31.17
CA LEU A 74 3.98 3.49 -31.56
C LEU A 74 4.97 3.00 -32.63
N ALA A 75 4.77 1.79 -33.17
CA ALA A 75 5.56 1.30 -34.29
C ALA A 75 5.42 2.23 -35.51
N PRO A 76 6.51 2.51 -36.26
CA PRO A 76 6.48 3.46 -37.37
C PRO A 76 5.58 3.01 -38.52
N THR A 77 5.31 1.72 -38.63
CA THR A 77 4.47 1.11 -39.68
C THR A 77 2.97 1.23 -39.42
N VAL A 78 2.55 1.61 -38.21
CA VAL A 78 1.12 1.65 -37.86
C VAL A 78 0.44 2.99 -38.23
N PRO A 79 -0.85 2.99 -38.57
CA PRO A 79 -1.61 4.21 -38.86
C PRO A 79 -1.60 5.22 -37.71
N ALA A 80 -1.72 6.51 -38.03
CA ALA A 80 -1.74 7.59 -37.04
C ALA A 80 -2.86 7.45 -36.00
N SER A 81 -4.00 6.85 -36.39
CA SER A 81 -5.11 6.56 -35.47
C SER A 81 -4.71 5.60 -34.33
N LEU A 82 -3.84 4.62 -34.61
CA LEU A 82 -3.31 3.70 -33.59
C LEU A 82 -2.22 4.37 -32.77
N ARG A 83 -1.36 5.20 -33.38
CA ARG A 83 -0.34 5.99 -32.67
C ARG A 83 -0.92 6.99 -31.66
N ASN A 84 -2.18 7.38 -31.81
CA ASN A 84 -2.87 8.24 -30.86
C ASN A 84 -3.45 7.50 -29.63
N ILE A 85 -3.47 6.16 -29.62
CA ILE A 85 -4.04 5.37 -28.51
C ILE A 85 -3.35 5.68 -27.17
N PRO A 86 -2.00 5.73 -27.06
CA PRO A 86 -1.33 6.04 -25.80
C PRO A 86 -1.75 7.35 -25.17
N THR A 87 -1.86 8.40 -25.99
CA THR A 87 -2.29 9.73 -25.57
C THR A 87 -3.78 9.76 -25.26
N LYS A 88 -4.62 9.21 -26.16
CA LYS A 88 -6.08 9.22 -26.01
C LYS A 88 -6.55 8.56 -24.71
N TYR A 89 -5.90 7.49 -24.27
CA TYR A 89 -6.27 6.75 -23.06
C TYR A 89 -5.39 7.05 -21.85
N ASN A 90 -4.47 8.01 -21.96
CA ASN A 90 -3.51 8.36 -20.90
C ASN A 90 -2.74 7.14 -20.37
N LEU A 91 -2.24 6.30 -21.28
CA LEU A 91 -1.62 5.03 -20.90
C LEU A 91 -0.42 5.20 -19.98
N ILE A 92 0.36 6.27 -20.14
CA ILE A 92 1.52 6.59 -19.30
C ILE A 92 1.12 6.82 -17.84
N ALA A 93 0.10 7.67 -17.61
CA ALA A 93 -0.39 7.96 -16.27
C ALA A 93 -1.05 6.71 -15.65
N ARG A 94 -1.78 5.93 -16.45
CA ARG A 94 -2.40 4.67 -15.99
C ARG A 94 -1.37 3.60 -15.65
N LEU A 95 -0.29 3.50 -16.42
CA LEU A 95 0.82 2.59 -16.15
C LEU A 95 1.39 2.88 -14.77
N TRP A 96 1.76 4.14 -14.52
CA TRP A 96 2.23 4.56 -13.20
C TRP A 96 1.22 4.26 -12.10
N ALA A 97 -0.01 4.76 -12.23
CA ALA A 97 -1.02 4.67 -11.19
C ALA A 97 -1.37 3.21 -10.84
N HIS A 98 -1.57 2.35 -11.84
CA HIS A 98 -2.10 1.01 -11.63
C HIS A 98 -1.04 -0.07 -11.52
N ALA A 99 0.03 0.00 -12.33
CA ALA A 99 1.06 -1.03 -12.30
C ALA A 99 2.09 -0.79 -11.21
N PHE A 100 2.35 0.47 -10.80
CA PHE A 100 3.42 0.77 -9.84
C PHE A 100 2.91 1.39 -8.54
N HIS A 101 2.32 2.58 -8.62
CA HIS A 101 2.01 3.41 -7.45
C HIS A 101 1.17 2.67 -6.39
N ARG A 102 0.10 1.97 -6.81
CA ARG A 102 -0.78 1.25 -5.87
C ARG A 102 -0.07 0.14 -5.09
N LEU A 103 0.81 -0.63 -5.73
CA LEU A 103 1.54 -1.70 -5.06
C LEU A 103 2.64 -1.14 -4.17
N LEU A 104 3.36 -0.10 -4.64
CA LEU A 104 4.37 0.60 -3.84
C LEU A 104 3.76 1.13 -2.54
N GLU A 105 2.61 1.80 -2.63
CA GLU A 105 1.94 2.34 -1.46
C GLU A 105 1.47 1.24 -0.50
N SER A 106 0.91 0.15 -1.05
CA SER A 106 0.49 -1.00 -0.24
C SER A 106 1.67 -1.66 0.50
N LEU A 107 2.81 -1.81 -0.17
CA LEU A 107 4.03 -2.37 0.41
C LEU A 107 4.66 -1.42 1.43
N ARG A 108 4.71 -0.12 1.16
CA ARG A 108 5.20 0.90 2.11
C ARG A 108 4.36 0.92 3.39
N GLN A 109 3.04 0.86 3.28
CA GLN A 109 2.14 0.82 4.44
C GLN A 109 2.28 -0.47 5.25
N ALA A 110 2.55 -1.61 4.60
CA ALA A 110 2.78 -2.88 5.28
C ALA A 110 4.18 -2.95 5.94
N ALA A 111 5.19 -2.35 5.33
CA ALA A 111 6.55 -2.31 5.86
C ALA A 111 6.73 -1.25 6.97
N SER A 112 5.93 -0.19 6.96
CA SER A 112 6.02 0.90 7.94
C SER A 112 5.25 0.60 9.24
N PRO A 113 5.55 1.32 10.33
CA PRO A 113 4.77 1.26 11.56
C PRO A 113 3.28 1.59 11.30
N PRO A 114 2.33 0.88 11.95
CA PRO A 114 2.52 -0.08 13.05
C PRO A 114 2.82 -1.53 12.60
N ASN A 115 2.73 -1.83 11.31
CA ASN A 115 2.76 -3.21 10.79
C ASN A 115 4.17 -3.82 10.84
N ASN A 116 5.21 -3.05 10.48
CA ASN A 116 6.62 -3.46 10.52
C ASN A 116 6.90 -4.84 9.87
N SER A 117 6.20 -5.18 8.79
CA SER A 117 6.34 -6.48 8.12
C SER A 117 7.66 -6.56 7.37
N HIS A 118 8.57 -7.44 7.83
CA HIS A 118 9.85 -7.70 7.16
C HIS A 118 9.66 -8.28 5.75
N VAL A 119 8.67 -9.16 5.59
CA VAL A 119 8.33 -9.76 4.30
C VAL A 119 7.91 -8.69 3.30
N ALA A 120 7.04 -7.75 3.71
CA ALA A 120 6.64 -6.64 2.85
C ALA A 120 7.83 -5.73 2.47
N LEU A 121 8.80 -5.55 3.37
CA LEU A 121 10.00 -4.75 3.11
C LEU A 121 10.90 -5.41 2.05
N GLU A 122 11.07 -6.73 2.08
CA GLU A 122 11.82 -7.47 1.05
C GLU A 122 11.17 -7.32 -0.32
N TYR A 123 9.85 -7.51 -0.41
CA TYR A 123 9.10 -7.33 -1.65
C TYR A 123 9.08 -5.86 -2.12
N LEU A 124 9.04 -4.89 -1.19
CA LEU A 124 9.16 -3.47 -1.51
C LEU A 124 10.49 -3.18 -2.21
N GLN A 125 11.59 -3.67 -1.65
CA GLN A 125 12.91 -3.49 -2.23
C GLN A 125 13.02 -4.15 -3.62
N GLU A 126 12.57 -5.40 -3.75
CA GLU A 126 12.53 -6.09 -5.05
C GLU A 126 11.72 -5.29 -6.08
N PHE A 127 10.55 -4.79 -5.68
CA PHE A 127 9.66 -4.07 -6.57
C PHE A 127 10.20 -2.70 -6.97
N ILE A 128 10.89 -1.98 -6.07
CA ILE A 128 11.60 -0.74 -6.39
C ILE A 128 12.70 -0.99 -7.43
N TYR A 129 13.53 -2.03 -7.25
CA TYR A 129 14.56 -2.38 -8.24
C TYR A 129 13.96 -2.71 -9.61
N TYR A 130 12.88 -3.48 -9.63
CA TYR A 130 12.15 -3.77 -10.85
C TYR A 130 11.64 -2.48 -11.50
N ALA A 131 10.99 -1.59 -10.74
CA ALA A 131 10.42 -0.35 -11.26
C ALA A 131 11.50 0.57 -11.84
N TYR A 132 12.64 0.73 -11.16
CA TYR A 132 13.78 1.48 -11.69
C TYR A 132 14.27 0.89 -13.01
N THR A 133 14.52 -0.41 -13.05
CA THR A 133 15.00 -1.10 -14.25
C THR A 133 14.01 -0.94 -15.41
N PHE A 134 12.72 -1.09 -15.13
CA PHE A 134 11.65 -0.96 -16.10
C PHE A 134 11.58 0.45 -16.70
N TYR A 135 11.53 1.49 -15.87
CA TYR A 135 11.47 2.88 -16.36
C TYR A 135 12.77 3.33 -17.03
N CYS A 136 13.93 2.82 -16.59
CA CYS A 136 15.19 3.04 -17.29
C CYS A 136 15.18 2.42 -18.69
N ALA A 137 14.69 1.19 -18.84
CA ALA A 137 14.55 0.57 -20.16
C ALA A 137 13.62 1.39 -21.08
N LEU A 138 12.47 1.88 -20.56
CA LEU A 138 11.57 2.75 -21.34
C LEU A 138 12.21 4.07 -21.80
N LEU A 139 13.20 4.58 -21.06
CA LEU A 139 13.94 5.80 -21.46
C LEU A 139 14.90 5.56 -22.63
N GLU A 140 15.38 4.33 -22.80
CA GLU A 140 16.29 3.94 -23.89
C GLU A 140 15.55 3.69 -25.21
N GLU A 141 14.26 3.36 -25.14
CA GLU A 141 13.40 3.06 -26.28
C GLU A 141 13.10 4.30 -27.14
N ARG A 142 13.64 4.33 -28.37
CA ARG A 142 13.53 5.49 -29.28
C ARG A 142 12.08 5.84 -29.65
N ASN A 143 11.24 4.83 -29.86
CA ASN A 143 9.82 4.99 -30.18
C ASN A 143 9.00 5.55 -29.00
N LEU A 144 9.51 5.48 -27.77
CA LEU A 144 8.85 5.98 -26.56
C LEU A 144 9.37 7.35 -26.10
N SER A 145 10.31 7.94 -26.84
CA SER A 145 10.95 9.23 -26.52
C SER A 145 9.96 10.39 -26.29
N GLY A 146 8.80 10.35 -26.96
CA GLY A 146 7.73 11.34 -26.78
C GLY A 146 7.10 11.37 -25.38
N PHE A 147 7.31 10.33 -24.56
CA PHE A 147 6.75 10.21 -23.20
C PHE A 147 7.81 10.34 -22.10
N ARG A 148 9.03 10.77 -22.46
CA ARG A 148 10.19 10.88 -21.55
C ARG A 148 9.88 11.62 -20.23
N SER A 149 9.12 12.71 -20.29
CA SER A 149 8.76 13.47 -19.08
C SER A 149 7.96 12.64 -18.09
N GLY A 150 7.09 11.75 -18.56
CA GLY A 150 6.33 10.83 -17.72
C GLY A 150 7.24 9.80 -17.04
N TRP A 151 8.21 9.26 -17.76
CA TRP A 151 9.19 8.29 -17.22
C TRP A 151 10.10 8.92 -16.17
N VAL A 152 10.61 10.13 -16.42
CA VAL A 152 11.42 10.87 -15.45
C VAL A 152 10.60 11.25 -14.22
N GLY A 153 9.35 11.65 -14.39
CA GLY A 153 8.43 11.89 -13.28
C GLY A 153 8.26 10.67 -12.38
N ALA A 154 7.96 9.51 -12.98
CA ALA A 154 7.82 8.25 -12.25
C ALA A 154 9.11 7.84 -11.51
N LEU A 155 10.28 8.00 -12.13
CA LEU A 155 11.58 7.76 -11.48
C LEU A 155 11.85 8.72 -10.31
N GLY A 156 11.39 9.97 -10.43
CA GLY A 156 11.44 10.94 -9.34
C GLY A 156 10.48 10.63 -8.19
N ASP A 157 9.33 10.00 -8.49
CA ASP A 157 8.40 9.54 -7.46
C ASP A 157 8.89 8.25 -6.76
N LEU A 158 9.71 7.44 -7.44
CA LEU A 158 10.36 6.27 -6.84
C LEU A 158 11.44 6.64 -5.82
N SER A 159 12.13 7.77 -5.98
CA SER A 159 13.20 8.21 -5.07
C SER A 159 12.71 8.93 -3.82
N ARG A 160 11.39 9.14 -3.69
CA ARG A 160 10.73 9.70 -2.50
C ARG A 160 10.34 8.60 -1.52
#